data_AF-A0A9W8DGP2-F1
#
_entry.id   AF-A0A9W8DGP2-F1
#
_cell.length_a   1.000
_cell.length_b   1.000
_cell.length_c   1.000
_cell.angle_alpha   90.00
_cell.angle_beta   90.00
_cell.angle_gamma   90.00
#
_symmetry.space_group_name_H-M   'P 1'
#
loop_
_entity.id
_entity.type
_entity.pdbx_description
1 polymer ?
#
loop_
_entity_poly.entity_id
_entity_poly.type
_entity_poly.pdbx_seq_one_letter_code
_entity_poly.pdbx_strand_id
1 'polypeptide(L)'
;AITPPYHCALVLGDLNVAISETTGQRWTPPKRGQMLGHFMSLFHLRRVPDPSPTRDVQLDHALVHRNLLEGTCVSTTLVDNIIVTNHPLLRVTFPCAQPHTPNKGAQRYRLSRLGDPQTNLRFRALFRDLVPMIITSLEVATSQPQSPQAAVDLVDEAILVAIQEAASASLGQYHAGEVRDCPRQGPPRAPTSTDQAIRLYKETQRGQVTNIIQAHTPGQHVQDDVVAHFTGIYCRPTNHLQYETNEDLLDQAQPPLAFLVSPEEVKGSIQGYPNQKAPGLDSVHNQLLANLLDDGLPELLANLYNLCITLGHTPARWNVSLITPLPKVPGASTID
;
A
#
# COMPACT_ATOMS: atom_id res chain seq x y z
N ALA A 1 -4.08 -16.36 0.25
CA ALA A 1 -3.98 -14.89 0.32
C ALA A 1 -4.33 -14.47 1.74
N ILE A 2 -3.34 -14.04 2.50
CA ILE A 2 -3.53 -13.58 3.89
C ILE A 2 -3.30 -12.07 3.84
N THR A 3 -4.38 -11.32 4.00
CA THR A 3 -4.39 -9.84 4.09
C THR A 3 -3.66 -9.44 5.38
N PRO A 4 -2.76 -8.43 5.37
CA PRO A 4 -2.13 -7.95 6.60
C PRO A 4 -3.17 -7.35 7.55
N PRO A 5 -2.92 -7.41 8.87
CA PRO A 5 -3.91 -7.08 9.87
C PRO A 5 -4.00 -5.55 10.01
N TYR A 6 -5.22 -5.05 10.18
CA TYR A 6 -5.54 -3.66 10.53
C TYR A 6 -5.64 -2.61 9.40
N HIS A 7 -6.29 -2.95 8.28
CA HIS A 7 -7.13 -1.94 7.63
C HIS A 7 -8.51 -1.98 8.29
N CYS A 8 -8.82 -1.02 9.16
CA CYS A 8 -10.18 -0.82 9.65
C CYS A 8 -11.05 -0.41 8.45
N ALA A 9 -11.70 -1.38 7.79
CA ALA A 9 -12.53 -1.15 6.62
C ALA A 9 -13.89 -0.53 6.98
N LEU A 10 -14.38 -0.83 8.20
CA LEU A 10 -15.69 -0.46 8.69
C LEU A 10 -15.66 -0.34 10.23
N VAL A 11 -16.24 0.74 10.73
CA VAL A 11 -16.65 0.89 12.14
C VAL A 11 -18.16 1.05 12.17
N LEU A 12 -18.82 0.22 12.98
CA LEU A 12 -20.25 0.30 13.26
C LEU A 12 -20.47 0.52 14.75
N GLY A 13 -21.42 1.37 15.09
CA GLY A 13 -22.00 1.37 16.43
C GLY A 13 -22.51 2.73 16.88
N ASP A 14 -23.08 2.69 18.09
CA ASP A 14 -23.48 3.88 18.83
C ASP A 14 -22.24 4.55 19.45
N LEU A 15 -21.61 5.42 18.67
CA LEU A 15 -20.43 6.17 19.10
C LEU A 15 -20.75 7.25 20.14
N ASN A 16 -22.03 7.47 20.50
CA ASN A 16 -22.47 8.49 21.46
C ASN A 16 -21.81 9.87 21.22
N VAL A 17 -21.57 10.21 19.95
CA VAL A 17 -20.85 11.40 19.48
C VAL A 17 -21.58 11.94 18.26
N ALA A 18 -22.04 13.19 18.32
CA ALA A 18 -22.57 13.87 17.15
C ALA A 18 -21.41 14.26 16.21
N ILE A 19 -21.39 13.65 15.03
CA ILE A 19 -20.46 13.98 13.94
C ILE A 19 -21.16 14.98 13.02
N SER A 20 -21.00 16.28 13.27
CA SER A 20 -21.60 17.31 12.43
C SER A 20 -20.65 17.75 11.31
N GLU A 21 -21.16 17.80 10.09
CA GLU A 21 -20.77 18.83 9.13
C GLU A 21 -21.95 19.76 8.77
N THR A 22 -23.22 19.33 8.95
CA THR A 22 -24.37 20.09 8.42
C THR A 22 -25.69 20.03 9.20
N THR A 23 -25.83 19.27 10.28
CA THR A 23 -27.11 19.14 10.99
C THR A 23 -26.98 19.64 12.42
N GLY A 24 -27.74 20.70 12.75
CA GLY A 24 -27.74 21.43 14.03
C GLY A 24 -28.24 20.62 15.23
N GLN A 25 -27.66 19.45 15.49
CA GLN A 25 -27.93 18.63 16.67
C GLN A 25 -26.96 18.92 17.82
N ARG A 26 -27.42 18.57 19.04
CA ARG A 26 -26.86 18.95 20.34
C ARG A 26 -25.39 18.56 20.55
N TRP A 27 -24.73 19.40 21.35
CA TRP A 27 -23.30 19.43 21.63
C TRP A 27 -22.73 18.10 22.16
N THR A 28 -21.76 17.56 21.44
CA THR A 28 -20.83 16.55 21.96
C THR A 28 -19.78 17.22 22.84
N PRO A 29 -19.25 16.58 23.91
CA PRO A 29 -18.03 17.04 24.56
C PRO A 29 -16.90 17.22 23.52
N PRO A 30 -16.28 18.40 23.40
CA PRO A 30 -15.35 18.73 22.31
C PRO A 30 -14.20 17.71 22.15
N LYS A 31 -13.72 17.17 23.28
CA LYS A 31 -12.64 16.18 23.31
C LYS A 31 -12.98 14.87 22.58
N ARG A 32 -14.23 14.38 22.69
CA ARG A 32 -14.64 13.13 22.02
C ARG A 32 -14.76 13.32 20.51
N GLY A 33 -15.32 14.46 20.08
CA GLY A 33 -15.39 14.82 18.66
C GLY A 33 -14.00 14.98 18.05
N GLN A 34 -13.06 15.61 18.74
CA GLN A 34 -11.66 15.75 18.30
C GLN A 34 -10.95 14.39 18.19
N MET A 35 -11.10 13.53 19.20
CA MET A 35 -10.51 12.19 19.19
C MET A 35 -11.06 11.35 18.03
N LEU A 36 -12.38 11.40 17.81
CA LEU A 36 -13.01 10.69 16.70
C LEU A 36 -12.60 11.28 15.34
N GLY A 37 -12.50 12.60 15.22
CA GLY A 37 -11.99 13.26 14.01
C GLY A 37 -10.54 12.88 13.70
N HIS A 38 -9.68 12.82 14.72
CA HIS A 38 -8.31 12.35 14.56
C HIS A 38 -8.26 10.87 14.16
N PHE A 39 -9.05 10.02 14.82
CA PHE A 39 -9.19 8.61 14.47
C PHE A 39 -9.67 8.43 13.02
N MET A 40 -10.70 9.18 12.61
CA MET A 40 -11.20 9.17 11.23
C MET A 40 -10.15 9.63 10.22
N SER A 41 -9.35 10.65 10.56
CA SER A 41 -8.24 11.10 9.71
C SER A 41 -7.15 10.05 9.58
N LEU A 42 -6.75 9.43 10.71
CA LEU A 42 -5.67 8.45 10.78
C LEU A 42 -6.00 7.17 9.99
N PHE A 43 -7.24 6.70 10.08
CA PHE A 43 -7.70 5.48 9.38
C PHE A 43 -8.42 5.79 8.06
N HIS A 44 -8.33 7.03 7.58
CA HIS A 44 -9.01 7.52 6.38
C HIS A 44 -10.50 7.14 6.31
N LEU A 45 -11.20 7.19 7.45
CA LEU A 45 -12.61 6.84 7.53
C LEU A 45 -13.49 8.02 7.12
N ARG A 46 -14.58 7.71 6.43
CA ARG A 46 -15.66 8.63 6.07
C ARG A 46 -16.96 8.10 6.62
N ARG A 47 -17.81 9.00 7.12
CA ARG A 47 -19.16 8.64 7.55
C ARG A 47 -20.00 8.25 6.32
N VAL A 48 -20.68 7.11 6.40
CA VAL A 48 -21.67 6.73 5.40
C VAL A 48 -22.90 7.65 5.56
N PRO A 49 -23.38 8.29 4.49
CA PRO A 49 -24.54 9.17 4.55
C PRO A 49 -25.78 8.45 5.10
N ASP A 50 -26.58 9.16 5.90
CA ASP A 50 -27.88 8.64 6.34
C ASP A 50 -28.82 8.52 5.13
N PRO A 51 -29.46 7.36 4.90
CA PRO A 51 -30.34 7.15 3.76
C PRO A 51 -31.66 7.94 3.84
N SER A 52 -32.01 8.50 5.00
CA SER A 52 -33.28 9.21 5.20
C SER A 52 -33.14 10.42 6.14
N PRO A 53 -32.61 11.57 5.67
CA PRO A 53 -32.44 12.77 6.50
C PRO A 53 -33.75 13.39 7.01
N THR A 54 -34.90 12.93 6.53
CA THR A 54 -36.24 13.48 6.82
C THR A 54 -36.99 12.76 7.94
N ARG A 55 -36.43 11.72 8.57
CA ARG A 55 -37.09 10.96 9.65
C ARG A 55 -36.57 11.38 11.03
N ASP A 56 -37.44 11.41 12.03
CA ASP A 56 -37.13 11.68 13.45
C ASP A 56 -36.31 10.56 14.14
N VAL A 57 -35.75 9.64 13.35
CA VAL A 57 -35.09 8.43 13.84
C VAL A 57 -33.60 8.59 13.63
N GLN A 58 -32.86 8.70 14.73
CA GLN A 58 -31.40 8.75 14.70
C GLN A 58 -30.84 7.34 14.47
N LEU A 59 -30.06 7.17 13.39
CA LEU A 59 -29.32 5.94 13.12
C LEU A 59 -27.95 5.95 13.80
N ASP A 60 -27.47 4.75 14.12
CA ASP A 60 -26.09 4.52 14.57
C ASP A 60 -25.08 4.93 13.49
N HIS A 61 -23.83 5.14 13.91
CA HIS A 61 -22.77 5.54 13.00
C HIS A 61 -22.24 4.34 12.22
N ALA A 62 -22.14 4.52 10.90
CA ALA A 62 -21.28 3.70 10.05
C ALA A 62 -20.17 4.58 9.48
N LEU A 63 -18.92 4.20 9.75
CA LEU A 63 -17.72 4.83 9.18
C LEU A 63 -17.01 3.79 8.32
N VAL A 64 -16.70 4.13 7.07
CA VAL A 64 -16.01 3.24 6.14
C VAL A 64 -14.73 3.88 5.64
N HIS A 65 -13.74 3.07 5.27
CA HIS A 65 -12.53 3.57 4.64
C HIS A 65 -12.88 4.37 3.37
N ARG A 66 -12.23 5.52 3.15
CA ARG A 66 -12.52 6.48 2.06
C ARG A 66 -12.58 5.82 0.69
N ASN A 67 -11.64 4.92 0.42
CA ASN A 67 -11.57 4.18 -0.84
C ASN A 67 -12.80 3.30 -1.11
N LEU A 68 -13.50 2.86 -0.05
CA LEU A 68 -14.76 2.11 -0.14
C LEU A 68 -15.98 3.03 -0.32
N LEU A 69 -15.89 4.33 0.00
CA LEU A 69 -16.99 5.25 -0.23
C LEU A 69 -16.96 5.80 -1.66
N GLU A 70 -15.77 6.13 -2.17
CA GLU A 70 -15.59 6.77 -3.48
C GLU A 70 -15.72 5.78 -4.66
N GLY A 71 -15.42 4.49 -4.44
CA GLY A 71 -15.42 3.47 -5.49
C GLY A 71 -16.60 2.48 -5.47
N THR A 72 -17.42 2.47 -4.42
CA THR A 72 -18.40 1.41 -4.17
C THR A 72 -19.75 1.95 -3.70
N CYS A 73 -20.84 1.31 -4.15
CA CYS A 73 -22.22 1.57 -3.73
C CYS A 73 -22.44 1.12 -2.27
N VAL A 74 -21.72 1.72 -1.32
CA VAL A 74 -21.99 1.52 0.11
C VAL A 74 -23.30 2.23 0.42
N SER A 75 -24.36 1.45 0.50
CA SER A 75 -25.68 1.95 0.90
C SER A 75 -26.00 1.45 2.30
N THR A 76 -26.45 2.37 3.13
CA THR A 76 -27.15 2.09 4.36
C THR A 76 -28.63 1.97 4.06
N THR A 77 -29.28 0.93 4.57
CA THR A 77 -30.75 0.81 4.50
C THR A 77 -31.28 0.47 5.87
N LEU A 78 -32.42 1.08 6.23
CA LEU A 78 -33.16 0.71 7.42
C LEU A 78 -33.91 -0.59 7.13
N VAL A 79 -33.73 -1.60 7.97
CA VAL A 79 -34.41 -2.89 7.79
C VAL A 79 -35.64 -2.90 8.68
N ASP A 80 -36.83 -3.05 8.08
CA ASP A 80 -38.07 -3.19 8.82
C ASP A 80 -38.02 -4.45 9.70
N ASN A 81 -38.41 -4.30 10.96
CA ASN A 81 -38.26 -5.21 12.10
C ASN A 81 -38.40 -6.72 11.80
N ILE A 82 -37.32 -7.35 11.32
CA ILE A 82 -37.17 -8.80 11.31
C ILE A 82 -36.89 -9.32 12.73
N ILE A 83 -36.43 -8.44 13.63
CA ILE A 83 -36.07 -8.73 15.02
C ILE A 83 -36.74 -7.70 15.92
N VAL A 84 -37.27 -8.12 17.07
CA VAL A 84 -37.78 -7.21 18.10
C VAL A 84 -36.60 -6.50 18.76
N THR A 85 -36.39 -5.24 18.41
CA THR A 85 -35.35 -4.36 18.97
C THR A 85 -35.95 -2.97 19.23
N ASN A 86 -35.42 -2.28 20.24
CA ASN A 86 -35.76 -0.90 20.56
C ASN A 86 -34.94 0.12 19.73
N HIS A 87 -34.05 -0.34 18.85
CA HIS A 87 -33.23 0.49 17.97
C HIS A 87 -33.46 0.15 16.49
N PRO A 88 -33.42 1.14 15.58
CA PRO A 88 -33.47 0.89 14.14
C PRO A 88 -32.28 0.04 13.68
N LEU A 89 -32.53 -0.92 12.79
CA LEU A 89 -31.46 -1.75 12.25
C LEU A 89 -30.77 -1.07 11.06
N LEU A 90 -29.46 -0.86 11.19
CA LEU A 90 -28.60 -0.38 10.11
C LEU A 90 -28.03 -1.56 9.32
N ARG A 91 -28.41 -1.70 8.05
CA ARG A 91 -27.74 -2.63 7.13
C ARG A 91 -26.73 -1.86 6.29
N VAL A 92 -25.46 -2.23 6.41
CA VAL A 92 -24.39 -1.79 5.51
C VAL A 92 -24.13 -2.88 4.49
N THR A 93 -24.30 -2.57 3.22
CA THR A 93 -24.03 -3.52 2.13
C THR A 93 -22.73 -3.15 1.45
N PHE A 94 -21.81 -4.10 1.39
CA PHE A 94 -20.61 -4.01 0.56
C PHE A 94 -20.85 -4.80 -0.72
N PRO A 95 -20.41 -4.31 -1.88
CA PRO A 95 -20.21 -5.19 -3.01
C PRO A 95 -19.08 -6.15 -2.62
N CYS A 96 -19.46 -7.37 -2.22
CA CYS A 96 -18.50 -8.46 -2.19
C CYS A 96 -17.98 -8.59 -3.62
N ALA A 97 -16.66 -8.58 -3.79
CA ALA A 97 -16.05 -8.69 -5.11
C ALA A 97 -16.74 -9.83 -5.87
N GLN A 98 -17.26 -9.55 -7.06
CA GLN A 98 -17.58 -10.61 -8.00
C GLN A 98 -16.38 -11.57 -8.08
N PRO A 99 -16.60 -12.88 -8.28
CA PRO A 99 -15.53 -13.87 -8.37
C PRO A 99 -14.43 -13.32 -9.27
N HIS A 100 -13.24 -13.11 -8.68
CA HIS A 100 -12.06 -12.48 -9.25
C HIS A 100 -12.29 -11.91 -10.65
N THR A 101 -12.71 -10.64 -10.74
CA THR A 101 -12.40 -9.91 -11.96
C THR A 101 -10.90 -10.08 -12.18
N PRO A 102 -10.46 -10.56 -13.37
CA PRO A 102 -9.05 -10.80 -13.63
C PRO A 102 -8.30 -9.53 -13.26
N ASN A 103 -7.40 -9.68 -12.29
CA ASN A 103 -6.65 -8.58 -11.68
C ASN A 103 -6.20 -7.65 -12.81
N LYS A 104 -6.75 -6.43 -12.91
CA LYS A 104 -6.56 -5.50 -14.05
C LYS A 104 -5.11 -4.99 -14.18
N GLY A 105 -4.16 -5.71 -13.60
CA GLY A 105 -2.77 -5.35 -13.40
C GLY A 105 -2.62 -4.37 -12.24
N ALA A 106 -1.40 -4.29 -11.71
CA ALA A 106 -1.05 -3.27 -10.74
C ALA A 106 -1.26 -1.87 -11.34
N GLN A 107 -1.73 -0.93 -10.52
CA GLN A 107 -1.77 0.49 -10.85
C GLN A 107 -0.33 1.02 -10.97
N ARG A 108 -0.01 1.77 -12.02
CA ARG A 108 1.34 2.28 -12.28
C ARG A 108 1.29 3.77 -12.57
N TYR A 109 2.43 4.45 -12.36
CA TYR A 109 2.58 5.88 -12.62
C TYR A 109 3.20 6.15 -13.99
N ARG A 110 2.82 7.27 -14.63
CA ARG A 110 3.36 7.66 -15.94
C ARG A 110 4.75 8.28 -15.81
N LEU A 111 5.77 7.44 -15.55
CA LEU A 111 7.15 7.86 -15.26
C LEU A 111 7.81 8.69 -16.36
N SER A 112 7.37 8.56 -17.62
CA SER A 112 7.87 9.40 -18.71
C SER A 112 7.65 10.90 -18.46
N ARG A 113 6.68 11.27 -17.63
CA ARG A 113 6.43 12.66 -17.25
C ARG A 113 7.45 13.23 -16.26
N LEU A 114 8.26 12.39 -15.60
CA LEU A 114 9.38 12.89 -14.77
C LEU A 114 10.47 13.56 -15.60
N GLY A 115 10.52 13.28 -16.91
CA GLY A 115 11.43 13.96 -17.84
C GLY A 115 10.99 15.39 -18.18
N ASP A 116 9.74 15.77 -17.88
CA ASP A 116 9.27 17.16 -18.00
C ASP A 116 9.65 17.94 -16.73
N PRO A 117 10.47 19.02 -16.82
CA PRO A 117 10.95 19.74 -15.65
C PRO A 117 9.84 20.29 -14.77
N GLN A 118 8.74 20.77 -15.35
CA GLN A 118 7.63 21.35 -14.60
C GLN A 118 6.86 20.28 -13.81
N THR A 119 6.57 19.15 -14.45
CA THR A 119 5.93 18.01 -13.78
C THR A 119 6.82 17.45 -12.67
N ASN A 120 8.13 17.36 -12.89
CA ASN A 120 9.09 16.92 -11.88
C ASN A 120 9.14 17.89 -10.68
N LEU A 121 9.27 19.19 -10.92
CA LEU A 121 9.24 20.21 -9.86
C LEU A 121 7.94 20.12 -9.05
N ARG A 122 6.80 19.91 -9.71
CA ARG A 122 5.52 19.72 -9.05
C ARG A 122 5.49 18.45 -8.20
N PHE A 123 5.99 17.32 -8.70
CA PHE A 123 6.10 16.07 -7.95
C PHE A 123 6.92 16.26 -6.66
N ARG A 124 8.11 16.87 -6.79
CA ARG A 124 8.99 17.17 -5.66
C ARG A 124 8.37 18.13 -4.66
N ALA A 125 7.71 19.19 -5.14
CA ALA A 125 6.99 20.14 -4.29
C ALA A 125 5.89 19.46 -3.46
N LEU A 126 5.03 18.66 -4.10
CA LEU A 126 3.96 17.93 -3.42
C LEU A 126 4.51 16.94 -2.38
N PHE A 127 5.62 16.27 -2.68
CA PHE A 127 6.26 15.40 -1.68
C PHE A 127 6.76 16.20 -0.48
N ARG A 128 7.46 17.33 -0.70
CA ARG A 128 7.94 18.20 0.38
C ARG A 128 6.81 18.72 1.26
N ASP A 129 5.66 19.06 0.67
CA ASP A 129 4.49 19.51 1.42
C ASP A 129 3.94 18.42 2.37
N LEU A 130 4.22 17.15 2.10
CA LEU A 130 3.81 16.00 2.91
C LEU A 130 4.87 15.58 3.95
N VAL A 131 6.12 16.05 3.83
CA VAL A 131 7.21 15.73 4.78
C VAL A 131 6.87 16.05 6.24
N PRO A 132 6.24 17.19 6.59
CA PRO A 132 5.88 17.48 7.98
C PRO A 132 4.99 16.40 8.61
N MET A 133 4.07 15.80 7.84
CA MET A 133 3.21 14.72 8.32
C MET A 133 4.02 13.45 8.63
N ILE A 134 5.03 13.14 7.81
CA ILE A 134 5.92 12.00 8.05
C ILE A 134 6.77 12.24 9.31
N ILE A 135 7.27 13.46 9.51
CA ILE A 135 8.02 13.84 10.71
C ILE A 135 7.14 13.66 11.95
N THR A 136 5.89 14.11 11.91
CA THR A 136 4.93 13.86 13.02
C THR A 136 4.73 12.37 13.26
N SER A 137 4.62 11.54 12.22
CA SER A 137 4.52 10.09 12.37
C SER A 137 5.77 9.47 13.03
N LEU A 138 6.96 9.96 12.70
CA LEU A 138 8.23 9.58 13.35
C LEU A 138 8.26 9.98 14.83
N GLU A 139 7.83 11.20 15.17
CA GLU A 139 7.74 11.68 16.55
C GLU A 139 6.74 10.85 17.37
N VAL A 140 5.59 10.49 16.80
CA VAL A 140 4.60 9.62 17.45
C VAL A 140 5.16 8.21 17.66
N ALA A 141 5.79 7.64 16.63
CA ALA A 141 6.38 6.30 16.68
C ALA A 141 7.48 6.19 17.75
N THR A 142 8.24 7.26 17.98
CA THR A 142 9.33 7.29 18.97
C THR A 142 8.86 7.63 20.38
N SER A 143 7.84 8.48 20.54
CA SER A 143 7.39 8.96 21.86
C SER A 143 6.31 8.08 22.51
N GLN A 144 5.46 7.41 21.72
CA GLN A 144 4.33 6.62 22.23
C GLN A 144 4.09 5.35 21.40
N PRO A 145 5.06 4.41 21.34
CA PRO A 145 4.86 3.18 20.60
C PRO A 145 3.76 2.33 21.26
N GLN A 146 2.63 2.12 20.57
CA GLN A 146 1.63 1.13 20.99
C GLN A 146 2.21 -0.29 20.95
N SER A 147 3.01 -0.57 19.92
CA SER A 147 3.89 -1.74 19.81
C SER A 147 5.08 -1.39 18.90
N PRO A 148 6.23 -2.09 19.02
CA PRO A 148 7.39 -1.87 18.16
C PRO A 148 7.07 -2.03 16.66
N GLN A 149 6.32 -3.06 16.28
CA GLN A 149 5.89 -3.27 14.90
C GLN A 149 4.99 -2.14 14.39
N ALA A 150 4.01 -1.70 15.20
CA ALA A 150 3.10 -0.62 14.80
C ALA A 150 3.82 0.71 14.60
N ALA A 151 4.89 0.98 15.38
CA ALA A 151 5.71 2.17 15.22
C ALA A 151 6.46 2.16 13.87
N VAL A 152 7.06 1.03 13.50
CA VAL A 152 7.75 0.86 12.20
C VAL A 152 6.76 0.99 11.04
N ASP A 153 5.62 0.29 11.11
CA ASP A 153 4.60 0.30 10.06
C ASP A 153 3.98 1.69 9.86
N LEU A 154 3.76 2.45 10.95
CA LEU A 154 3.23 3.81 10.88
C LEU A 154 4.14 4.74 10.05
N VAL A 155 5.46 4.67 10.28
CA VAL A 155 6.42 5.53 9.59
C VAL A 155 6.58 5.11 8.13
N ASP A 156 6.70 3.81 7.87
CA ASP A 156 6.82 3.27 6.52
C ASP A 156 5.58 3.59 5.67
N GLU A 157 4.38 3.43 6.23
CA GLU A 157 3.12 3.77 5.54
C GLU A 157 3.04 5.27 5.25
N ALA A 158 3.42 6.14 6.20
CA ALA A 158 3.42 7.58 6.00
C ALA A 158 4.35 7.99 4.83
N ILE A 159 5.55 7.41 4.74
CA ILE A 159 6.48 7.64 3.63
C ILE A 159 5.89 7.13 2.32
N LEU A 160 5.34 5.92 2.33
CA LEU A 160 4.77 5.29 1.14
C LEU A 160 3.60 6.12 0.59
N VAL A 161 2.62 6.47 1.42
CA VAL A 161 1.47 7.28 1.06
C VAL A 161 1.91 8.62 0.50
N ALA A 162 2.90 9.28 1.12
CA ALA A 162 3.39 10.55 0.63
C ALA A 162 3.98 10.47 -0.79
N ILE A 163 4.78 9.43 -1.08
CA ILE A 163 5.31 9.19 -2.42
C ILE A 163 4.18 8.91 -3.41
N GLN A 164 3.23 8.04 -3.04
CA GLN A 164 2.14 7.61 -3.91
C GLN A 164 1.17 8.74 -4.23
N GLU A 165 0.82 9.58 -3.25
CA GLU A 165 -0.05 10.75 -3.40
C GLU A 165 0.63 11.80 -4.29
N ALA A 166 1.89 12.16 -4.00
CA ALA A 166 2.65 13.09 -4.83
C ALA A 166 2.76 12.58 -6.28
N ALA A 167 3.05 11.29 -6.48
CA ALA A 167 3.16 10.69 -7.81
C ALA A 167 1.81 10.63 -8.54
N SER A 168 0.73 10.29 -7.84
CA SER A 168 -0.62 10.24 -8.41
C SER A 168 -1.05 11.63 -8.90
N ALA A 169 -0.88 12.64 -8.05
CA ALA A 169 -1.31 14.01 -8.33
C ALA A 169 -0.49 14.71 -9.42
N SER A 170 0.80 14.35 -9.58
CA SER A 170 1.70 14.98 -10.57
C SER A 170 1.82 14.20 -11.87
N LEU A 171 2.00 12.88 -11.80
CA LEU A 171 2.29 12.03 -12.96
C LEU A 171 1.00 11.45 -13.56
N GLY A 172 -0.02 11.24 -12.74
CA GLY A 172 -1.19 10.46 -13.09
C GLY A 172 -0.89 8.97 -13.16
N GLN A 173 -1.97 8.18 -13.22
CA GLN A 173 -1.94 6.74 -13.08
C GLN A 173 -2.47 6.02 -14.33
N TYR A 174 -2.17 4.73 -14.46
CA TYR A 174 -2.74 3.81 -15.44
C TYR A 174 -2.72 2.37 -14.89
N HIS A 175 -3.59 1.49 -15.39
CA HIS A 175 -3.55 0.07 -15.02
C HIS A 175 -2.68 -0.72 -15.99
N ALA A 176 -1.77 -1.53 -15.47
CA ALA A 176 -0.86 -2.31 -16.32
C ALA A 176 -1.58 -3.34 -17.20
N GLY A 177 -2.72 -3.90 -16.75
CA GLY A 177 -3.53 -4.84 -17.52
C GLY A 177 -4.22 -4.17 -18.71
N GLU A 178 -4.79 -2.98 -18.52
CA GLU A 178 -5.43 -2.22 -19.60
C GLU A 178 -4.46 -1.91 -20.75
N VAL A 179 -3.18 -1.64 -20.44
CA VAL A 179 -2.12 -1.40 -21.43
C VAL A 179 -1.63 -2.70 -22.08
N ARG A 180 -1.73 -3.83 -21.40
CA ARG A 180 -1.37 -5.15 -21.94
C ARG A 180 -2.39 -5.62 -22.97
N ASP A 181 -3.67 -5.33 -22.73
CA ASP A 181 -4.78 -5.79 -23.56
C ASP A 181 -5.02 -4.90 -24.78
N CYS A 182 -4.39 -3.73 -24.85
CA CYS A 182 -4.42 -2.84 -26.01
C CYS A 182 -3.14 -3.00 -26.84
N PRO A 183 -3.18 -3.67 -28.01
CA PRO A 183 -2.09 -3.60 -28.97
C PRO A 183 -1.85 -2.15 -29.37
N ARG A 184 -0.58 -1.77 -29.55
CA ARG A 184 -0.23 -0.41 -29.97
C ARG A 184 -0.90 -0.10 -31.32
N GLN A 185 -1.85 0.84 -31.31
CA GLN A 185 -2.45 1.36 -32.54
C GLN A 185 -1.54 2.46 -33.10
N GLY A 186 -0.87 2.17 -34.21
CA GLY A 186 -0.11 3.16 -34.98
C GLY A 186 1.19 2.61 -35.59
N PRO A 187 1.73 3.26 -36.64
CA PRO A 187 2.94 2.82 -37.31
C PRO A 187 4.14 2.86 -36.34
N PRO A 188 5.01 1.85 -36.35
CA PRO A 188 6.19 1.82 -35.49
C PRO A 188 7.10 3.00 -35.86
N ARG A 189 7.48 3.80 -34.86
CA ARG A 189 8.60 4.73 -35.02
C ARG A 189 9.87 3.90 -35.21
N ALA A 190 10.73 4.30 -36.15
CA ALA A 190 12.02 3.65 -36.32
C ALA A 190 12.80 3.69 -35.00
N PRO A 191 13.24 2.55 -34.46
CA PRO A 191 14.01 2.52 -33.22
C PRO A 191 15.33 3.27 -33.39
N THR A 192 15.69 4.11 -32.42
CA THR A 192 16.99 4.79 -32.42
C THR A 192 18.05 4.02 -31.62
N SER A 193 17.68 2.93 -30.95
CA SER A 193 18.60 2.06 -30.21
C SER A 193 18.11 0.61 -30.18
N THR A 194 19.03 -0.31 -29.88
CA THR A 194 18.73 -1.75 -29.69
C THR A 194 17.68 -1.97 -28.61
N ASP A 195 17.74 -1.24 -27.50
CA ASP A 195 16.75 -1.32 -26.43
C ASP A 195 15.36 -0.89 -26.90
N GLN A 196 15.28 0.17 -27.73
CA GLN A 196 14.01 0.59 -28.31
C GLN A 196 13.48 -0.45 -29.31
N ALA A 197 14.36 -1.05 -30.12
CA ALA A 197 13.98 -2.11 -31.05
C ALA A 197 13.42 -3.33 -30.30
N ILE A 198 14.09 -3.76 -29.22
CA ILE A 198 13.62 -4.85 -28.36
C ILE A 198 12.26 -4.50 -27.71
N ARG A 199 12.09 -3.27 -27.23
CA ARG A 199 10.82 -2.81 -26.65
C ARG A 199 9.69 -2.80 -27.68
N LEU A 200 9.93 -2.28 -28.88
CA LEU A 200 8.96 -2.28 -29.98
C LEU A 200 8.58 -3.70 -30.38
N TYR A 201 9.55 -4.60 -30.49
CA TYR A 201 9.29 -6.01 -30.77
C TYR A 201 8.44 -6.67 -29.67
N LYS A 202 8.80 -6.47 -28.40
CA LYS A 202 8.00 -6.96 -27.25
C LYS A 202 6.59 -6.37 -27.21
N GLU A 203 6.43 -5.11 -27.62
CA GLU A 203 5.11 -4.46 -27.77
C GLU A 203 4.25 -5.15 -28.84
N THR A 204 4.83 -5.51 -29.98
CA THR A 204 4.10 -6.23 -31.05
C THR A 204 3.72 -7.66 -30.66
N GLN A 205 4.45 -8.27 -29.73
CA GLN A 205 4.18 -9.62 -29.21
C GLN A 205 3.17 -9.63 -28.03
N ARG A 206 2.68 -8.46 -27.58
CA ARG A 206 1.68 -8.39 -26.50
C ARG A 206 0.37 -9.03 -26.96
N GLY A 207 -0.20 -9.88 -26.11
CA GLY A 207 -1.45 -10.62 -26.40
C GLY A 207 -1.27 -11.90 -27.23
N GLN A 208 -0.09 -12.13 -27.84
CA GLN A 208 0.17 -13.34 -28.64
C GLN A 208 0.89 -14.45 -27.87
N VAL A 209 1.55 -14.13 -26.75
CA VAL A 209 2.31 -15.12 -25.96
C VAL A 209 1.49 -15.57 -24.75
N THR A 210 0.88 -16.76 -24.85
CA THR A 210 0.36 -17.51 -23.70
C THR A 210 1.46 -18.43 -23.17
N ASN A 211 2.20 -17.97 -22.16
CA ASN A 211 3.07 -18.88 -21.41
C ASN A 211 2.18 -19.77 -20.55
N ILE A 212 2.16 -21.07 -20.83
CA ILE A 212 1.51 -22.06 -19.97
C ILE A 212 2.53 -22.45 -18.90
N ILE A 213 2.16 -22.26 -17.64
CA ILE A 213 2.95 -22.69 -16.48
C ILE A 213 2.21 -23.88 -15.90
N GLN A 214 2.89 -25.00 -15.68
CA GLN A 214 2.33 -26.17 -15.02
C GLN A 214 3.03 -26.41 -13.68
N ALA A 215 2.35 -27.12 -12.79
CA ALA A 215 2.91 -27.53 -11.50
C ALA A 215 3.94 -28.66 -11.70
N HIS A 216 4.91 -28.78 -10.80
CA HIS A 216 5.86 -29.91 -10.79
C HIS A 216 5.14 -31.24 -10.50
N THR A 217 4.11 -31.21 -9.65
CA THR A 217 3.31 -32.38 -9.29
C THR A 217 2.05 -32.48 -10.16
N PRO A 218 1.84 -33.60 -10.87
CA PRO A 218 0.62 -33.81 -11.64
C PRO A 218 -0.64 -33.69 -10.76
N GLY A 219 -1.62 -32.92 -11.22
CA GLY A 219 -2.90 -32.70 -10.51
C GLY A 219 -2.86 -31.64 -9.41
N GLN A 220 -1.71 -31.04 -9.11
CA GLN A 220 -1.62 -29.91 -8.18
C GLN A 220 -1.88 -28.58 -8.91
N HIS A 221 -2.50 -27.63 -8.21
CA HIS A 221 -2.65 -26.28 -8.74
C HIS A 221 -1.30 -25.55 -8.74
N VAL A 222 -0.99 -24.86 -9.85
CA VAL A 222 0.30 -24.15 -10.05
C VAL A 222 0.61 -23.19 -8.90
N GLN A 223 -0.40 -22.52 -8.36
CA GLN A 223 -0.20 -21.58 -7.25
C GLN A 223 0.25 -22.31 -5.98
N ASP A 224 -0.33 -23.47 -5.67
CA ASP A 224 0.01 -24.24 -4.48
C ASP A 224 1.41 -24.83 -4.60
N ASP A 225 1.79 -25.28 -5.79
CA ASP A 225 3.13 -25.80 -6.08
C ASP A 225 4.20 -24.72 -5.93
N VAL A 226 3.97 -23.52 -6.48
CA VAL A 226 4.86 -22.37 -6.32
C VAL A 226 4.96 -21.95 -4.85
N VAL A 227 3.82 -21.87 -4.14
CA VAL A 227 3.81 -21.53 -2.71
C VAL A 227 4.59 -22.58 -1.92
N ALA A 228 4.35 -23.87 -2.14
CA ALA A 228 5.05 -24.95 -1.45
C ALA A 228 6.56 -24.90 -1.70
N HIS A 229 6.98 -24.71 -2.95
CA HIS A 229 8.39 -24.60 -3.31
C HIS A 229 9.10 -23.47 -2.56
N PHE A 230 8.55 -22.25 -2.63
CA PHE A 230 9.17 -21.09 -2.00
C PHE A 230 8.99 -21.06 -0.48
N THR A 231 7.93 -21.66 0.05
CA THR A 231 7.78 -21.92 1.49
C THR A 231 8.91 -22.82 1.95
N GLY A 232 9.25 -23.90 1.22
CA GLY A 232 10.40 -24.75 1.57
C GLY A 232 11.76 -24.02 1.58
N ILE A 233 11.94 -23.02 0.71
CA ILE A 233 13.19 -22.23 0.61
C ILE A 233 13.27 -21.14 1.68
N TYR A 234 12.16 -20.42 1.90
CA TYR A 234 12.13 -19.21 2.73
C TYR A 234 11.50 -19.43 4.11
N CYS A 235 10.90 -20.58 4.39
CA CYS A 235 10.49 -20.89 5.75
C CYS A 235 11.70 -20.80 6.65
N ARG A 236 11.57 -19.99 7.70
CA ARG A 236 12.51 -20.03 8.81
C ARG A 236 12.61 -21.50 9.25
N PRO A 237 13.82 -22.06 9.37
CA PRO A 237 13.99 -23.34 10.00
C PRO A 237 13.24 -23.30 11.33
N THR A 238 12.34 -24.26 11.58
CA THR A 238 11.68 -24.44 12.88
C THR A 238 12.67 -24.76 13.98
N ASN A 239 13.96 -24.88 13.65
CA ASN A 239 15.02 -24.87 14.63
C ASN A 239 14.85 -23.64 15.50
N HIS A 240 14.39 -23.92 16.72
CA HIS A 240 14.58 -23.17 17.93
C HIS A 240 16.07 -22.94 18.15
N LEU A 241 16.75 -22.25 17.24
CA LEU A 241 17.80 -21.34 17.62
C LEU A 241 17.09 -20.27 18.45
N GLN A 242 16.76 -20.67 19.69
CA GLN A 242 16.76 -19.78 20.82
C GLN A 242 18.17 -19.23 20.80
N TYR A 243 18.37 -18.18 20.02
CA TYR A 243 19.37 -17.21 20.39
C TYR A 243 18.96 -16.87 21.81
N GLU A 244 19.76 -17.31 22.78
CA GLU A 244 19.70 -16.72 24.10
C GLU A 244 19.75 -15.22 23.81
N THR A 245 18.61 -14.55 23.96
CA THR A 245 18.58 -13.10 24.03
C THR A 245 19.43 -12.81 25.25
N ASN A 246 20.73 -12.63 25.02
CA ASN A 246 21.65 -12.10 26.00
C ASN A 246 21.16 -10.67 26.24
N GLU A 247 20.14 -10.53 27.08
CA GLU A 247 19.66 -9.24 27.55
C GLU A 247 20.83 -8.48 28.20
N ASP A 248 21.79 -9.21 28.77
CA ASP A 248 23.06 -8.70 29.29
C ASP A 248 23.94 -7.97 28.25
N LEU A 249 23.79 -8.22 26.94
CA LEU A 249 24.51 -7.47 25.88
C LEU A 249 23.85 -6.12 25.56
N LEU A 250 22.57 -5.92 25.91
CA LEU A 250 21.87 -4.64 25.74
C LEU A 250 22.21 -3.65 26.86
N ASP A 251 22.64 -4.14 28.03
CA ASP A 251 23.01 -3.32 29.20
C ASP A 251 24.44 -2.77 29.14
N GLN A 252 25.29 -3.28 28.25
CA GLN A 252 26.61 -2.70 28.03
C GLN A 252 26.46 -1.46 27.16
N ALA A 253 26.71 -0.29 27.74
CA ALA A 253 26.64 1.06 27.15
C ALA A 253 27.52 1.25 25.89
N GLN A 254 27.19 0.55 24.82
CA GLN A 254 27.54 0.89 23.46
C GLN A 254 26.72 2.14 23.08
N PRO A 255 27.26 3.04 22.24
CA PRO A 255 26.47 4.14 21.71
C PRO A 255 25.17 3.56 21.14
N PRO A 256 24.01 4.23 21.32
CA PRO A 256 22.75 3.69 20.86
C PRO A 256 22.90 3.34 19.38
N LEU A 257 22.55 2.10 19.01
CA LEU A 257 22.52 1.58 17.62
C LEU A 257 21.68 2.45 16.66
N ALA A 258 21.09 3.54 17.17
CA ALA A 258 20.13 4.44 16.56
C ALA A 258 20.67 5.29 15.38
N PHE A 259 21.96 5.24 15.03
CA PHE A 259 22.51 6.00 13.90
C PHE A 259 23.45 5.18 13.02
N LEU A 260 23.14 3.91 12.80
CA LEU A 260 23.94 3.03 11.94
C LEU A 260 23.74 3.31 10.45
N VAL A 261 22.58 3.86 10.07
CA VAL A 261 22.27 4.20 8.68
C VAL A 261 22.23 5.71 8.51
N SER A 262 23.09 6.22 7.64
CA SER A 262 23.18 7.63 7.29
C SER A 262 22.34 7.98 6.06
N PRO A 263 21.86 9.23 5.92
CA PRO A 263 21.20 9.70 4.70
C PRO A 263 22.08 9.55 3.44
N GLU A 264 23.40 9.70 3.57
CA GLU A 264 24.37 9.57 2.48
C GLU A 264 24.44 8.12 1.97
N GLU A 265 24.43 7.13 2.86
CA GLU A 265 24.37 5.71 2.49
C GLU A 265 23.06 5.37 1.77
N VAL A 266 21.94 5.91 2.25
CA VAL A 266 20.63 5.75 1.59
C VAL A 266 20.66 6.39 0.20
N LYS A 267 21.18 7.62 0.09
CA LYS A 267 21.31 8.33 -1.19
C LYS A 267 22.17 7.54 -2.18
N GLY A 268 23.33 7.06 -1.74
CA GLY A 268 24.21 6.22 -2.56
C GLY A 268 23.53 4.93 -3.01
N SER A 269 22.79 4.28 -2.12
CA SER A 269 22.04 3.05 -2.43
C SER A 269 20.95 3.30 -3.48
N ILE A 270 20.18 4.39 -3.35
CA ILE A 270 19.14 4.76 -4.31
C ILE A 270 19.74 5.08 -5.68
N GLN A 271 20.85 5.82 -5.72
CA GLN A 271 21.55 6.15 -6.96
C GLN A 271 22.12 4.93 -7.67
N GLY A 272 22.50 3.89 -6.92
CA GLY A 272 22.97 2.62 -7.45
C GLY A 272 21.88 1.76 -8.09
N TYR A 273 20.60 2.07 -7.88
CA TYR A 273 19.52 1.23 -8.41
C TYR A 273 19.35 1.34 -9.93
N PRO A 274 19.13 0.22 -10.63
CA PRO A 274 18.82 0.24 -12.05
C PRO A 274 17.45 0.89 -12.33
N ASN A 275 17.43 1.86 -13.25
CA ASN A 275 16.23 2.63 -13.63
C ASN A 275 15.20 1.87 -14.46
N GLN A 276 15.46 0.61 -14.83
CA GLN A 276 14.59 -0.19 -15.73
C GLN A 276 13.98 -1.41 -15.05
N LYS A 277 14.04 -1.52 -13.72
CA LYS A 277 13.40 -2.61 -12.97
C LYS A 277 11.93 -2.32 -12.74
N ALA A 278 11.10 -3.36 -12.81
CA ALA A 278 9.69 -3.25 -12.48
C ALA A 278 9.52 -2.86 -11.00
N PRO A 279 8.56 -2.00 -10.66
CA PRO A 279 8.26 -1.70 -9.27
C PRO A 279 7.55 -2.88 -8.59
N GLY A 280 7.63 -2.91 -7.26
CA GLY A 280 6.97 -3.88 -6.41
C GLY A 280 5.44 -3.75 -6.41
N LEU A 281 4.81 -4.36 -5.40
CA LEU A 281 3.36 -4.30 -5.16
C LEU A 281 2.90 -2.88 -4.82
N ASP A 282 3.76 -2.10 -4.18
CA ASP A 282 3.56 -0.70 -3.81
C ASP A 282 3.61 0.28 -5.01
N SER A 283 4.02 -0.20 -6.17
CA SER A 283 4.18 0.58 -7.40
C SER A 283 5.15 1.76 -7.31
N VAL A 284 5.99 1.79 -6.28
CA VAL A 284 7.06 2.78 -6.11
C VAL A 284 8.25 2.35 -6.97
N HIS A 285 8.51 3.11 -8.04
CA HIS A 285 9.62 2.83 -8.93
C HIS A 285 10.89 3.56 -8.47
N ASN A 286 12.06 2.96 -8.68
CA ASN A 286 13.38 3.58 -8.42
C ASN A 286 13.53 5.00 -9.03
N GLN A 287 12.86 5.29 -10.16
CA GLN A 287 12.89 6.62 -10.74
C GLN A 287 12.18 7.66 -9.87
N LEU A 288 11.11 7.29 -9.15
CA LEU A 288 10.47 8.20 -8.19
C LEU A 288 11.44 8.53 -7.05
N LEU A 289 12.06 7.50 -6.46
CA LEU A 289 13.02 7.64 -5.36
C LEU A 289 14.22 8.51 -5.78
N ALA A 290 14.78 8.27 -6.97
CA ALA A 290 15.90 9.03 -7.50
C ALA A 290 15.59 10.53 -7.67
N ASN A 291 14.33 10.87 -7.98
CA ASN A 291 13.90 12.26 -8.13
C ASN A 291 13.60 12.98 -6.81
N LEU A 292 13.60 12.26 -5.68
CA LEU A 292 13.37 12.81 -4.34
C LEU A 292 14.64 12.89 -3.48
N LEU A 293 15.81 12.58 -4.06
CA LEU A 293 17.10 12.52 -3.35
C LEU A 293 17.56 13.83 -2.71
N ASP A 294 17.01 14.96 -3.16
CA ASP A 294 17.34 16.28 -2.64
C ASP A 294 16.13 16.94 -1.93
N ASP A 295 15.08 16.16 -1.62
CA ASP A 295 13.83 16.64 -1.04
C ASP A 295 13.50 15.98 0.32
N GLY A 296 14.53 15.55 1.06
CA GLY A 296 14.39 15.00 2.42
C GLY A 296 14.09 13.51 2.49
N LEU A 297 13.89 12.82 1.35
CA LEU A 297 13.61 11.39 1.35
C LEU A 297 14.76 10.55 1.98
N PRO A 298 16.05 10.80 1.68
CA PRO A 298 17.13 10.03 2.29
C PRO A 298 17.14 10.10 3.82
N GLU A 299 16.85 11.26 4.39
CA GLU A 299 16.78 11.50 5.84
C GLU A 299 15.62 10.72 6.46
N LEU A 300 14.44 10.75 5.82
CA LEU A 300 13.26 10.01 6.28
C LEU A 300 13.49 8.49 6.25
N LEU A 301 14.10 7.98 5.19
CA LEU A 301 14.42 6.56 5.07
C LEU A 301 15.52 6.13 6.04
N ALA A 302 16.56 6.95 6.24
CA ALA A 302 17.59 6.68 7.24
C ALA A 302 16.97 6.57 8.65
N ASN A 303 16.04 7.48 8.99
CA ASN A 303 15.29 7.41 10.24
C ASN A 303 14.44 6.14 10.35
N LEU A 304 13.74 5.74 9.27
CA LEU A 304 13.00 4.48 9.25
C LEU A 304 13.92 3.27 9.44
N TYR A 305 15.07 3.22 8.76
CA TYR A 305 16.03 2.12 8.92
C TYR A 305 16.59 2.05 10.34
N ASN A 306 16.98 3.18 10.91
CA ASN A 306 17.46 3.24 12.29
C ASN A 306 16.37 2.85 13.28
N LEU A 307 15.11 3.22 13.03
CA LEU A 307 13.96 2.78 13.81
C LEU A 307 13.78 1.25 13.72
N CYS A 308 13.92 0.68 12.53
CA CYS A 308 13.86 -0.77 12.32
C CYS A 308 14.94 -1.50 13.12
N ILE A 309 16.18 -1.00 13.08
CA ILE A 309 17.32 -1.58 13.81
C ILE A 309 17.10 -1.46 15.31
N THR A 310 16.67 -0.29 15.79
CA THR A 310 16.44 -0.02 17.21
C THR A 310 15.35 -0.92 17.78
N LEU A 311 14.28 -1.16 17.02
CA LEU A 311 13.14 -1.95 17.46
C LEU A 311 13.26 -3.44 17.13
N GLY A 312 14.20 -3.84 16.27
CA GLY A 312 14.31 -5.23 15.81
C GLY A 312 13.16 -5.67 14.88
N HIS A 313 12.49 -4.72 14.24
CA HIS A 313 11.34 -4.95 13.36
C HIS A 313 11.56 -4.32 11.99
N THR A 314 11.03 -4.93 10.94
CA THR A 314 10.95 -4.32 9.60
C THR A 314 9.49 -4.00 9.28
N PRO A 315 9.22 -3.11 8.32
CA PRO A 315 7.85 -2.88 7.87
C PRO A 315 7.19 -4.19 7.43
N ALA A 316 5.97 -4.43 7.90
CA ALA A 316 5.25 -5.68 7.65
C ALA A 316 5.13 -5.97 6.15
N ARG A 317 4.95 -4.93 5.34
CA ARG A 317 4.87 -5.06 3.87
C ARG A 317 6.18 -5.53 3.23
N TRP A 318 7.34 -5.28 3.85
CA TRP A 318 8.64 -5.78 3.35
C TRP A 318 8.77 -7.30 3.54
N ASN A 319 7.98 -7.87 4.45
CA ASN A 319 7.93 -9.30 4.71
C ASN A 319 6.93 -10.03 3.79
N VAL A 320 6.40 -9.34 2.76
CA VAL A 320 5.50 -9.90 1.75
C VAL A 320 6.20 -9.93 0.39
N SER A 321 6.15 -11.08 -0.28
CA SER A 321 6.74 -11.27 -1.61
C SER A 321 5.69 -11.61 -2.66
N LEU A 322 5.75 -10.94 -3.82
CA LEU A 322 5.01 -11.35 -5.02
C LEU A 322 5.90 -12.22 -5.90
N ILE A 323 5.45 -13.45 -6.14
CA ILE A 323 6.18 -14.41 -6.96
C ILE A 323 5.53 -14.46 -8.33
N THR A 324 6.27 -14.00 -9.35
CA THR A 324 5.85 -14.11 -10.76
C THR A 324 6.76 -15.12 -11.45
N PRO A 325 6.33 -16.38 -11.62
CA PRO A 325 7.13 -17.38 -12.32
C PRO A 325 7.37 -16.94 -13.77
N LEU A 326 8.62 -17.03 -14.22
CA LEU A 326 9.05 -16.71 -15.58
C LEU A 326 9.61 -17.98 -16.25
N PRO A 327 9.14 -18.33 -17.46
CA PRO A 327 9.71 -19.44 -18.20
C PRO A 327 11.16 -19.13 -18.61
N LYS A 328 12.08 -20.07 -18.36
CA LYS A 328 13.51 -19.89 -18.62
C LYS A 328 13.90 -20.05 -20.10
N VAL A 329 13.14 -20.79 -20.90
CA VAL A 329 13.43 -21.01 -22.33
C VAL A 329 12.19 -20.78 -23.21
N PRO A 330 12.34 -20.20 -24.42
CA PRO A 330 11.25 -20.08 -25.40
C PRO A 330 10.76 -21.48 -25.80
N GLY A 331 9.46 -21.74 -25.68
CA GLY A 331 8.89 -23.04 -26.01
C GLY A 331 9.01 -24.12 -24.92
N ALA A 332 9.46 -23.79 -23.70
CA ALA A 332 9.20 -24.65 -22.55
C ALA A 332 7.71 -24.65 -22.22
N SER A 333 6.97 -25.53 -22.87
CA SER A 333 5.92 -26.30 -22.21
C SER A 333 6.64 -27.33 -21.34
N THR A 334 6.37 -27.33 -20.04
CA THR A 334 6.64 -28.51 -19.23
C THR A 334 5.92 -29.70 -19.87
N ILE A 335 6.63 -30.82 -19.93
CA ILE A 335 6.25 -32.01 -20.70
C ILE A 335 5.12 -32.74 -19.96
N ASP A 336 4.16 -33.23 -20.74
CA ASP A 336 2.94 -33.95 -20.36
C ASP A 336 3.10 -35.04 -19.28
#